data_AF-A0A2K8KTM1-F1
#
_entry.id   AF-A0A2K8KTM1-F1
#
_cell.length_a   1.000
_cell.length_b   1.000
_cell.length_c   1.000
_cell.angle_alpha   90.00
_cell.angle_beta   90.00
_cell.angle_gamma   90.00
#
_symmetry.space_group_name_H-M   'P 1'
#
loop_
_entity.id
_entity.type
_entity.pdbx_description
1 polymer ?
#
loop_
_entity_poly.entity_id
_entity_poly.type
_entity_poly.pdbx_seq_one_letter_code
_entity_poly.pdbx_strand_id
1 'polypeptide(L)'
;MKRPTTTQSIVLRLPALLLAFWSLAAASADSGTTAVSITETIDGSDGKKITLIQHAVDRLDIQLSEIRSDALGQLTMPYAALWYDQWGATWVYINPEPRVFLRAAVEVVSISDDVVFLASGPSVGTPVVIVGAAELHGIESGVGH
;
A
#
# COMPACT_ATOMS: atom_id res chain seq x y z
N MET A 1 61.53 -8.86 -8.17
CA MET A 1 62.56 -9.58 -7.39
C MET A 1 63.39 -8.55 -6.63
N LYS A 2 63.64 -8.78 -5.33
CA LYS A 2 64.47 -8.02 -4.36
C LYS A 2 63.82 -6.83 -3.62
N ARG A 3 63.45 -7.09 -2.35
CA ARG A 3 63.38 -6.10 -1.25
C ARG A 3 64.69 -6.19 -0.44
N PRO A 4 65.14 -5.07 0.15
CA PRO A 4 65.59 -5.10 1.56
C PRO A 4 65.14 -3.82 2.33
N THR A 5 64.36 -3.89 3.41
CA THR A 5 64.68 -4.12 4.85
C THR A 5 65.63 -3.12 5.52
N THR A 6 65.08 -2.26 6.40
CA THR A 6 65.67 -1.62 7.61
C THR A 6 64.48 -0.97 8.35
N THR A 7 63.91 -1.53 9.42
CA THR A 7 64.34 -1.66 10.84
C THR A 7 64.11 -0.38 11.67
N GLN A 8 63.44 -0.58 12.82
CA GLN A 8 63.29 0.28 14.02
C GLN A 8 62.22 1.40 13.97
N SER A 9 61.38 1.66 14.98
CA SER A 9 61.29 1.20 16.37
C SER A 9 59.86 1.35 16.90
N ILE A 10 59.49 0.42 17.80
CA ILE A 10 58.32 0.42 18.68
C ILE A 10 58.24 1.71 19.51
N VAL A 11 57.04 2.29 19.60
CA VAL A 11 56.62 3.03 20.80
C VAL A 11 55.20 2.62 21.17
N LEU A 12 55.15 1.75 22.17
CA LEU A 12 54.00 1.38 22.99
C LEU A 12 53.41 2.62 23.69
N ARG A 13 52.12 2.94 23.49
CA ARG A 13 51.27 3.65 24.46
C ARG A 13 49.81 3.22 24.34
N LEU A 14 49.38 2.33 25.23
CA LEU A 14 48.01 2.29 25.78
C LEU A 14 47.90 3.47 26.76
N PRO A 15 46.76 4.19 26.86
CA PRO A 15 45.74 3.75 27.82
C PRO A 15 44.27 4.14 27.52
N ALA A 16 43.38 3.44 28.24
CA ALA A 16 42.16 3.94 28.88
C ALA A 16 40.92 4.32 28.04
N LEU A 17 40.04 3.32 27.88
CA LEU A 17 38.67 3.30 28.40
C LEU A 17 38.09 4.62 28.94
N LEU A 18 37.07 5.15 28.26
CA LEU A 18 35.90 5.79 28.88
C LEU A 18 34.69 5.59 27.94
N LEU A 19 33.82 4.67 28.34
CA LEU A 19 32.49 4.44 27.78
C LEU A 19 31.62 5.66 28.07
N ALA A 20 31.43 6.54 27.10
CA ALA A 20 30.31 7.47 27.09
C ALA A 20 29.20 6.88 26.22
N PHE A 21 28.50 5.88 26.78
CA PHE A 21 27.20 5.41 26.31
C PHE A 21 26.21 6.56 26.53
N TRP A 22 26.12 7.49 25.58
CA TRP A 22 25.06 8.49 25.62
C TRP A 22 23.78 7.81 25.17
N SER A 23 23.08 7.24 26.15
CA SER A 23 21.75 6.68 25.97
C SER A 23 20.80 7.84 25.67
N LEU A 24 20.66 8.19 24.40
CA LEU A 24 19.54 9.00 23.95
C LEU A 24 18.32 8.09 24.05
N ALA A 25 17.61 8.19 25.17
CA ALA A 25 16.28 7.67 25.31
C ALA A 25 15.46 8.26 24.16
N ALA A 26 15.22 7.46 23.13
CA ALA A 26 14.15 7.71 22.19
C ALA A 26 12.88 7.68 23.03
N ALA A 27 12.38 8.86 23.38
CA ALA A 27 11.06 9.00 23.95
C ALA A 27 10.11 8.39 22.92
N SER A 28 9.63 7.19 23.21
CA SER A 28 8.44 6.63 22.57
C SER A 28 7.28 7.54 22.94
N ALA A 29 7.09 8.59 22.16
CA ALA A 29 5.84 9.31 22.12
C ALA A 29 4.82 8.32 21.55
N ASP A 30 4.13 7.61 22.45
CA ASP A 30 2.87 6.95 22.17
C ASP A 30 1.83 8.04 21.93
N SER A 31 1.95 8.70 20.78
CA SER A 31 0.90 9.55 20.24
C SER A 31 -0.10 8.59 19.64
N GLY A 32 -1.25 8.43 20.31
CA GLY A 32 -2.40 7.69 19.79
C GLY A 32 -2.68 8.12 18.35
N THR A 33 -2.11 7.37 17.41
CA THR A 33 -2.15 7.64 15.99
C THR A 33 -3.32 6.82 15.49
N THR A 34 -4.44 7.47 15.23
CA THR A 34 -5.61 6.80 14.65
C THR A 34 -5.16 6.06 13.39
N ALA A 35 -5.33 4.73 13.38
CA ALA A 35 -4.81 3.86 12.32
C ALA A 35 -5.42 4.14 10.94
N VAL A 36 -6.56 4.82 10.92
CA VAL A 36 -7.34 5.13 9.71
C VAL A 36 -7.91 6.54 9.85
N SER A 37 -7.88 7.30 8.76
CA SER A 37 -8.73 8.48 8.58
C SER A 37 -9.71 8.21 7.44
N ILE A 38 -11.01 8.31 7.71
CA ILE A 38 -12.06 8.24 6.69
C ILE A 38 -12.58 9.66 6.48
N THR A 39 -12.54 10.14 5.24
CA THR A 39 -13.16 11.41 4.85
C THR A 39 -14.36 11.13 3.96
N GLU A 40 -15.40 11.96 4.10
CA GLU A 40 -16.64 11.83 3.34
C GLU A 40 -16.42 11.96 1.83
N THR A 41 -17.43 11.51 1.10
CA THR A 41 -17.52 11.36 -0.34
C THR A 41 -16.87 12.50 -1.11
N ILE A 42 -15.96 12.14 -2.02
CA ILE A 42 -15.41 13.10 -2.99
C ILE A 42 -16.48 13.31 -4.06
N ASP A 43 -16.71 14.57 -4.44
CA ASP A 43 -17.69 14.96 -5.44
C ASP A 43 -17.55 14.11 -6.72
N GLY A 44 -18.62 13.39 -7.09
CA GLY A 44 -18.63 12.47 -8.24
C GLY A 44 -18.16 11.03 -7.98
N SER A 45 -17.91 10.62 -6.73
CA SER A 45 -17.63 9.22 -6.36
C SER A 45 -18.74 8.64 -5.48
N ASP A 46 -19.04 7.34 -5.63
CA ASP A 46 -20.03 6.63 -4.79
C ASP A 46 -19.41 6.00 -3.52
N GLY A 47 -18.17 6.35 -3.21
CA GLY A 47 -17.37 5.75 -2.13
C GLY A 47 -16.75 6.78 -1.19
N LYS A 48 -16.39 6.34 0.02
CA LYS A 48 -15.68 7.20 0.99
C LYS A 48 -14.18 7.18 0.73
N LYS A 49 -13.48 8.28 1.03
CA LYS A 49 -12.01 8.34 1.01
C LYS A 49 -11.46 7.66 2.25
N ILE A 50 -10.75 6.55 2.06
CA ILE A 50 -10.02 5.85 3.12
C ILE A 50 -8.56 6.26 3.03
N THR A 51 -7.99 6.79 4.12
CA THR A 51 -6.56 7.07 4.22
C THR A 51 -5.97 6.24 5.35
N LEU A 52 -5.02 5.37 5.00
CA LEU A 52 -4.36 4.49 5.96
C LEU A 52 -3.01 5.07 6.40
N ILE A 53 -2.64 4.81 7.66
CA ILE A 53 -1.24 4.98 8.08
C ILE A 53 -0.37 3.88 7.45
N GLN A 54 0.93 4.13 7.30
CA GLN A 54 1.85 3.18 6.65
C GLN A 54 1.78 1.79 7.27
N HIS A 55 1.84 1.72 8.60
CA HIS A 55 1.79 0.44 9.33
C HIS A 55 0.49 -0.36 9.07
N ALA A 56 -0.64 0.31 8.78
CA ALA A 56 -1.87 -0.37 8.43
C ALA A 56 -1.80 -0.98 7.03
N VAL A 57 -1.22 -0.26 6.05
CA VAL A 57 -0.97 -0.80 4.71
C VAL A 57 -0.08 -2.04 4.77
N ASP A 58 1.00 -1.97 5.54
CA ASP A 58 1.95 -3.09 5.68
C ASP A 58 1.29 -4.31 6.34
N ARG A 59 0.41 -4.10 7.33
CA ARG A 59 -0.32 -5.19 8.01
C ARG A 59 -1.41 -5.83 7.19
N LEU A 60 -2.04 -5.06 6.31
CA LEU A 60 -3.12 -5.54 5.44
C LEU A 60 -2.59 -6.21 4.17
N ASP A 61 -1.28 -6.12 3.89
CA ASP A 61 -0.63 -6.61 2.68
C ASP A 61 -1.42 -6.19 1.42
N ILE A 62 -1.78 -4.91 1.33
CA ILE A 62 -2.55 -4.40 0.20
C ILE A 62 -1.69 -4.52 -1.06
N GLN A 63 -2.15 -5.32 -2.01
CA GLN A 63 -1.50 -5.49 -3.30
C GLN A 63 -2.32 -4.83 -4.39
N LEU A 64 -1.62 -4.24 -5.34
CA LEU A 64 -2.22 -3.51 -6.45
C LEU A 64 -1.92 -4.22 -7.78
N SER A 65 -2.89 -4.11 -8.68
CA SER A 65 -2.69 -4.27 -10.11
C SER A 65 -3.19 -3.01 -10.81
N GLU A 66 -3.51 -3.09 -12.09
CA GLU A 66 -3.91 -1.95 -12.89
C GLU A 66 -5.07 -2.31 -13.83
N ILE A 67 -5.91 -1.32 -14.14
CA ILE A 67 -6.83 -1.42 -15.29
C ILE A 67 -6.00 -1.40 -16.58
N ARG A 68 -6.27 -2.34 -17.47
CA ARG A 68 -5.62 -2.44 -18.79
C ARG A 68 -6.63 -2.27 -19.90
N SER A 69 -6.13 -2.11 -21.11
CA SER A 69 -6.91 -2.22 -22.33
C SER A 69 -6.37 -3.38 -23.16
N ASP A 70 -7.25 -4.21 -23.69
CA ASP A 70 -6.86 -5.29 -24.61
C ASP A 70 -6.60 -4.76 -26.04
N ALA A 71 -6.30 -5.66 -26.98
CA ALA A 71 -6.00 -5.30 -28.36
C ALA A 71 -7.18 -4.67 -29.12
N LEU A 72 -8.41 -4.81 -28.61
CA LEU A 72 -9.64 -4.28 -29.21
C LEU A 72 -10.11 -2.98 -28.53
N GLY A 73 -9.38 -2.51 -27.51
CA GLY A 73 -9.75 -1.32 -26.74
C GLY A 73 -10.67 -1.62 -25.55
N GLN A 74 -10.99 -2.89 -25.27
CA GLN A 74 -11.84 -3.28 -24.14
C GLN A 74 -11.08 -3.08 -22.82
N LEU A 75 -11.72 -2.48 -21.81
CA LEU A 75 -11.15 -2.38 -20.46
C LEU A 75 -11.09 -3.77 -19.82
N THR A 76 -9.96 -4.08 -19.19
CA THR A 76 -9.73 -5.35 -18.50
C THR A 76 -9.06 -5.16 -17.15
N MET A 77 -9.30 -6.07 -16.22
CA MET A 77 -8.63 -6.12 -14.92
C MET A 77 -8.55 -7.55 -14.38
N PRO A 78 -7.69 -7.84 -13.39
CA PRO A 78 -7.70 -9.12 -12.71
C PRO A 78 -9.03 -9.36 -11.97
N TYR A 79 -9.51 -10.60 -11.97
CA TYR A 79 -10.71 -10.99 -11.20
C TYR A 79 -10.57 -10.70 -9.71
N ALA A 80 -9.35 -10.83 -9.16
CA ALA A 80 -9.06 -10.49 -7.77
C ALA A 80 -9.35 -9.02 -7.39
N ALA A 81 -9.48 -8.11 -8.36
CA ALA A 81 -9.87 -6.72 -8.10
C ALA A 81 -11.39 -6.50 -8.01
N LEU A 82 -12.19 -7.46 -8.50
CA LEU A 82 -13.64 -7.34 -8.55
C LEU A 82 -14.25 -7.57 -7.17
N TRP A 83 -14.98 -6.57 -6.68
CA TRP A 83 -15.72 -6.64 -5.44
C TRP A 83 -17.22 -6.53 -5.71
N TYR A 84 -18.01 -7.38 -5.05
CA TYR A 84 -19.46 -7.31 -5.08
C TYR A 84 -19.97 -6.77 -3.75
N ASP A 85 -20.93 -5.84 -3.79
CA ASP A 85 -21.66 -5.48 -2.59
C ASP A 85 -22.83 -6.45 -2.31
N GLN A 86 -23.53 -6.20 -1.20
CA GLN A 86 -24.67 -6.99 -0.74
C GLN A 86 -25.89 -6.99 -1.69
N TRP A 87 -25.95 -6.07 -2.66
CA TRP A 87 -26.99 -6.02 -3.69
C TRP A 87 -26.52 -6.57 -5.03
N GLY A 88 -25.27 -7.03 -5.10
CA GLY A 88 -24.67 -7.57 -6.32
C GLY A 88 -24.13 -6.50 -7.27
N ALA A 89 -24.05 -5.23 -6.85
CA ALA A 89 -23.37 -4.22 -7.66
C ALA A 89 -21.86 -4.43 -7.63
N THR A 90 -21.19 -4.10 -8.73
CA THR A 90 -19.78 -4.38 -8.98
C THR A 90 -18.91 -3.15 -8.79
N TRP A 91 -17.84 -3.35 -8.03
CA TRP A 91 -16.95 -2.29 -7.56
C TRP A 91 -15.49 -2.72 -7.66
N VAL A 92 -14.60 -1.74 -7.62
CA VAL A 92 -13.16 -1.90 -7.35
C VAL A 92 -12.75 -0.89 -6.28
N TYR A 93 -11.68 -1.18 -5.55
CA TYR A 93 -10.96 -0.16 -4.79
C TYR A 93 -9.78 0.34 -5.60
N ILE A 94 -9.75 1.65 -5.87
CA ILE A 94 -8.63 2.32 -6.56
C ILE A 94 -7.66 2.93 -5.56
N ASN A 95 -6.38 3.09 -5.97
CA ASN A 95 -5.35 3.78 -5.18
C ASN A 95 -4.84 5.04 -5.92
N PRO A 96 -5.58 6.17 -5.88
CA PRO A 96 -5.21 7.38 -6.62
C PRO A 96 -3.99 8.12 -6.03
N GLU A 97 -3.73 7.95 -4.73
CA GLU A 97 -2.60 8.52 -4.01
C GLU A 97 -2.05 7.46 -3.04
N PRO A 98 -0.76 7.54 -2.64
CA PRO A 98 -0.20 6.60 -1.68
C PRO A 98 -1.04 6.50 -0.41
N ARG A 99 -1.47 5.27 -0.06
CA ARG A 99 -2.30 4.93 1.11
C ARG A 99 -3.72 5.51 1.10
N VAL A 100 -4.15 6.11 0.00
CA VAL A 100 -5.52 6.61 -0.20
C VAL A 100 -6.28 5.62 -1.06
N PHE A 101 -7.44 5.18 -0.59
CA PHE A 101 -8.28 4.23 -1.31
C PHE A 101 -9.69 4.78 -1.48
N LEU A 102 -10.28 4.53 -2.64
CA LEU A 102 -11.63 4.92 -2.99
C LEU A 102 -12.32 3.77 -3.69
N ARG A 103 -13.60 3.57 -3.39
CA ARG A 103 -14.43 2.63 -4.16
C ARG A 103 -14.90 3.30 -5.45
N ALA A 104 -14.78 2.60 -6.57
CA ALA A 104 -15.24 3.04 -7.88
C ALA A 104 -16.11 1.97 -8.54
N ALA A 105 -17.21 2.38 -9.17
CA ALA A 105 -18.11 1.47 -9.87
C ALA A 105 -17.44 0.90 -11.13
N VAL A 106 -17.77 -0.34 -11.46
CA VAL A 106 -17.41 -0.97 -12.73
C VAL A 106 -18.61 -1.70 -13.30
N GLU A 107 -18.73 -1.77 -14.62
CA GLU A 107 -19.75 -2.58 -15.30
C GLU A 107 -19.08 -3.77 -15.97
N VAL A 108 -19.40 -4.98 -15.54
CA VAL A 108 -18.80 -6.22 -16.05
C VAL A 108 -19.54 -6.69 -17.31
N VAL A 109 -18.81 -6.96 -18.38
CA VAL A 109 -19.32 -7.60 -19.61
C VAL A 109 -19.22 -9.11 -19.48
N SER A 110 -18.04 -9.60 -19.12
CA SER A 110 -17.75 -11.03 -18.99
C SER A 110 -16.54 -11.25 -18.10
N ILE A 111 -16.39 -12.49 -17.65
CA ILE A 111 -15.23 -12.96 -16.91
C ILE A 111 -14.74 -14.21 -17.64
N SER A 112 -13.45 -14.28 -17.94
CA SER A 112 -12.80 -15.45 -18.52
C SER A 112 -11.50 -15.70 -17.75
N ASP A 113 -11.38 -16.89 -17.18
CA ASP A 113 -10.29 -17.26 -16.28
C ASP A 113 -10.13 -16.21 -15.17
N ASP A 114 -8.94 -15.63 -15.02
CA ASP A 114 -8.63 -14.60 -14.02
C ASP A 114 -8.78 -13.16 -14.55
N VAL A 115 -9.45 -12.96 -15.69
CA VAL A 115 -9.62 -11.65 -16.33
C VAL A 115 -11.09 -11.24 -16.40
N VAL A 116 -11.36 -10.02 -15.96
CA VAL A 116 -12.66 -9.36 -16.06
C VAL A 116 -12.62 -8.38 -17.21
N PHE A 117 -13.61 -8.44 -18.10
CA PHE A 117 -13.82 -7.50 -19.19
C PHE A 117 -14.91 -6.52 -18.80
N LEU A 118 -14.63 -5.22 -18.91
CA LEU A 118 -15.47 -4.15 -18.37
C LEU A 118 -16.04 -3.26 -19.46
N ALA A 119 -17.36 -3.01 -19.43
CA ALA A 119 -18.02 -2.04 -20.30
C ALA A 119 -17.66 -0.61 -19.89
N SER A 120 -17.55 -0.35 -18.59
CA SER A 120 -17.14 0.92 -18.01
C SER A 120 -16.43 0.71 -16.67
N GLY A 121 -15.64 1.69 -16.25
CA GLY A 121 -14.84 1.65 -15.03
C GLY A 121 -13.75 2.74 -15.02
N PRO A 122 -12.80 2.67 -14.07
CA PRO A 122 -11.66 3.58 -14.04
C PRO A 122 -10.83 3.51 -15.33
N SER A 123 -10.12 4.59 -15.63
CA SER A 123 -9.29 4.67 -16.83
C SER A 123 -8.13 3.67 -16.82
N VAL A 124 -7.63 3.30 -17.99
CA VAL A 124 -6.40 2.50 -18.15
C VAL A 124 -5.26 3.08 -17.32
N GLY A 125 -4.50 2.21 -16.66
CA GLY A 125 -3.40 2.55 -15.76
C GLY A 125 -3.84 2.91 -14.33
N THR A 126 -5.14 2.96 -14.04
CA THR A 126 -5.61 3.18 -12.66
C THR A 126 -5.21 2.01 -11.78
N PRO A 127 -4.49 2.23 -10.66
CA PRO A 127 -4.15 1.18 -9.73
C PRO A 127 -5.42 0.66 -9.04
N VAL A 128 -5.61 -0.65 -9.04
CA VAL A 128 -6.74 -1.34 -8.40
C VAL A 128 -6.25 -2.36 -7.39
N VAL A 129 -6.93 -2.44 -6.26
CA VAL A 129 -6.60 -3.37 -5.16
C VAL A 129 -6.99 -4.80 -5.56
N ILE A 130 -6.03 -5.73 -5.49
CA ILE A 130 -6.23 -7.17 -5.72
C ILE A 130 -6.12 -8.01 -4.45
N VAL A 131 -5.57 -7.45 -3.37
CA VAL A 131 -5.52 -8.03 -2.01
C VAL A 131 -5.85 -6.91 -1.04
N GLY A 132 -6.74 -7.15 -0.06
CA GLY A 132 -7.13 -6.15 0.93
C GLY A 132 -8.49 -5.46 0.68
N ALA A 133 -9.24 -5.85 -0.36
CA ALA A 133 -10.51 -5.21 -0.71
C ALA A 133 -11.59 -5.39 0.37
N ALA A 134 -11.67 -6.57 0.99
CA ALA A 134 -12.63 -6.86 2.05
C ALA A 134 -12.32 -6.05 3.33
N GLU A 135 -11.04 -5.87 3.62
CA GLU A 135 -10.55 -5.10 4.77
C GLU A 135 -10.82 -3.61 4.57
N LEU A 136 -10.58 -3.07 3.37
CA LEU A 136 -10.96 -1.70 3.02
C LEU A 136 -12.49 -1.51 3.13
N HIS A 137 -13.28 -2.49 2.72
CA HIS A 137 -14.73 -2.42 2.87
C HIS A 137 -15.18 -2.44 4.33
N GLY A 138 -14.58 -3.27 5.18
CA GLY A 138 -14.84 -3.29 6.62
C GLY A 138 -14.54 -1.92 7.27
N ILE A 139 -13.44 -1.30 6.85
CA ILE A 139 -13.07 0.06 7.26
C ILE A 139 -14.11 1.09 6.79
N GLU A 140 -14.49 1.07 5.51
CA GLU A 140 -15.46 2.01 4.92
C GLU A 140 -16.85 1.97 5.57
N SER A 141 -17.29 0.76 5.89
CA SER A 141 -18.58 0.48 6.51
C SER A 141 -18.61 0.76 8.02
N GLY A 142 -17.44 0.88 8.67
CA GLY A 142 -17.32 1.13 10.11
C GLY A 142 -17.59 -0.12 10.97
N VAL A 143 -17.52 -1.32 10.39
CA VAL A 143 -17.69 -2.58 11.13
C VAL A 143 -16.43 -2.81 11.97
N GLY A 144 -16.58 -2.83 13.30
CA GLY A 144 -15.50 -3.11 14.26
C GLY A 144 -15.05 -1.92 15.14
N HIS A 145 -15.77 -0.80 15.11
CA HIS A 145 -15.64 0.30 16.10
C HIS A 145 -16.77 0.29 17.12
#